data_AF-A0A526UU72-F1
#
_entry.id   AF-A0A526UU72-F1
#
_cell.length_a   1.000
_cell.length_b   1.000
_cell.length_c   1.000
_cell.angle_alpha   90.00
_cell.angle_beta   90.00
_cell.angle_gamma   90.00
#
_symmetry.space_group_name_H-M   'P 1'
#
loop_
_entity.id
_entity.type
_entity.pdbx_description
1 polymer ?
#
loop_
_entity_poly.entity_id
_entity_poly.type
_entity_poly.pdbx_seq_one_letter_code
_entity_poly.pdbx_strand_id
1 'polypeptide(L)'
;MTRRLSLAPWTYGFIVALAMWLATTAYSGIGSAGATLSGALAFGAFSVVVGTGQMFVVASGPGNIDLSVPSVLTLAAYVSMTVMQGSDGMLLPGLLAALA
;
A
#
# COMPACT_ATOMS: atom_id res chain seq x y z
N MET A 1 -0.91 28.98 29.34
CA MET A 1 -0.41 28.76 27.95
C MET A 1 -0.27 27.27 27.71
N THR A 2 -1.26 26.63 27.09
CA THR A 2 -1.20 25.22 26.71
C THR A 2 -0.34 25.08 25.45
N ARG A 3 0.90 24.62 25.62
CA ARG A 3 1.79 24.29 24.49
C ARG A 3 1.19 23.09 23.76
N ARG A 4 0.48 23.34 22.65
CA ARG A 4 0.03 22.25 21.78
C ARG A 4 1.28 21.57 21.24
N LEU A 5 1.49 20.31 21.63
CA LEU A 5 2.46 19.44 20.98
C LEU A 5 1.91 19.17 19.56
N SER A 6 2.25 20.04 18.61
CA SER A 6 1.98 19.79 17.19
C SER A 6 3.08 18.87 16.68
N LEU A 7 2.74 17.61 16.47
CA LEU A 7 3.58 16.72 15.69
C LEU A 7 3.65 17.24 14.24
N ALA A 8 4.77 17.00 13.58
CA ALA A 8 4.90 17.37 12.17
C ALA A 8 3.89 16.56 11.33
N PRO A 9 3.14 17.16 10.38
CA PRO A 9 2.03 16.48 9.71
C PRO A 9 2.38 15.16 9.01
N TRP A 10 3.62 15.02 8.54
CA TRP A 10 4.10 13.79 7.90
C TRP A 10 4.18 12.59 8.86
N THR A 11 4.22 12.83 10.18
CA THR A 11 4.28 11.76 11.20
C THR A 11 2.95 11.02 11.35
N TYR A 12 1.83 11.65 10.99
CA TYR A 12 0.50 11.04 11.15
C TYR A 12 0.37 9.74 10.35
N GLY A 13 0.96 9.67 9.16
CA GLY A 13 0.97 8.43 8.36
C GLY A 13 1.68 7.28 9.07
N PHE A 14 2.82 7.54 9.71
CA PHE A 14 3.55 6.52 10.46
C PHE A 14 2.80 6.05 11.71
N ILE A 15 2.11 6.96 12.40
CA ILE A 15 1.30 6.63 13.57
C ILE A 15 0.15 5.69 13.17
N VAL A 16 -0.58 6.03 12.09
CA VAL A 16 -1.68 5.20 11.59
C VAL A 16 -1.17 3.87 11.06
N ALA A 17 -0.05 3.85 10.33
CA ALA A 17 0.56 2.62 9.84
C ALA A 17 0.96 1.67 10.99
N LEU A 18 1.58 2.20 12.05
CA LEU A 18 1.93 1.43 13.25
C LEU A 18 0.68 0.91 13.95
N ALA A 19 -0.34 1.75 14.13
CA ALA A 19 -1.60 1.36 14.74
C ALA A 19 -2.32 0.26 13.96
N MET A 20 -2.34 0.36 12.63
CA MET A 20 -2.91 -0.67 11.75
C MET A 20 -2.13 -1.96 11.80
N TRP A 21 -0.79 -1.90 11.76
CA TRP A 21 0.04 -3.09 11.87
C TRP A 21 -0.17 -3.82 13.21
N LEU A 22 -0.27 -3.08 14.32
CA LEU A 22 -0.60 -3.64 15.63
C LEU A 22 -2.00 -4.26 15.64
N ALA A 23 -3.00 -3.57 15.08
CA ALA A 23 -4.37 -4.07 15.00
C ALA A 23 -4.47 -5.36 14.17
N THR A 24 -3.83 -5.40 12.99
CA THR A 24 -3.79 -6.58 12.14
C THR A 24 -3.04 -7.73 12.81
N THR A 25 -1.91 -7.44 13.45
CA THR A 25 -1.13 -8.46 14.18
C THR A 25 -1.92 -9.03 15.35
N ALA A 26 -2.65 -8.19 16.09
CA ALA A 26 -3.50 -8.62 17.19
C ALA A 26 -4.67 -9.49 16.71
N TYR A 27 -5.25 -9.16 15.56
CA TYR A 27 -6.36 -9.91 14.97
C TYR A 27 -5.94 -11.23 14.32
N SER A 28 -4.83 -11.23 13.58
CA SER A 28 -4.34 -12.38 12.81
C SER A 28 -3.34 -13.27 13.56
N GLY A 29 -2.92 -12.86 14.76
CA GLY A 29 -1.94 -13.56 15.59
C GLY A 29 -0.49 -13.15 15.29
N ILE A 30 0.39 -13.31 16.27
CA ILE A 30 1.76 -12.76 16.25
C ILE A 30 2.62 -13.31 15.09
N GLY A 31 2.31 -14.51 14.58
CA GLY A 31 2.98 -15.12 13.43
C GLY A 31 2.76 -14.35 12.12
N SER A 32 1.70 -13.55 12.02
CA SER A 32 1.41 -12.71 10.84
C SER A 32 2.26 -11.44 10.77
N ALA A 33 2.81 -10.99 11.92
CA ALA A 33 3.45 -9.68 12.05
C ALA A 33 4.57 -9.44 11.04
N GLY A 34 5.43 -10.45 10.83
CA GLY A 34 6.55 -10.39 9.91
C GLY A 34 6.11 -10.40 8.44
N ALA A 35 5.16 -11.24 8.08
CA ALA A 35 4.64 -11.33 6.71
C ALA A 35 3.91 -10.03 6.32
N THR A 36 3.06 -9.48 7.21
CA THR A 36 2.35 -8.22 6.99
C THR A 36 3.33 -7.05 6.88
N LEU A 37 4.35 -6.98 7.73
CA LEU A 37 5.37 -5.92 7.65
C LEU A 37 6.17 -6.01 6.35
N SER A 38 6.63 -7.21 5.97
CA SER A 38 7.35 -7.44 4.72
C SER A 38 6.52 -7.03 3.50
N GLY A 39 5.25 -7.45 3.46
CA GLY A 39 4.31 -7.06 2.41
C GLY A 39 4.07 -5.54 2.35
N ALA A 40 3.88 -4.89 3.49
CA ALA A 40 3.69 -3.45 3.57
C ALA A 40 4.93 -2.66 3.11
N LEU A 41 6.13 -3.12 3.45
CA LEU A 41 7.39 -2.50 3.00
C LEU A 41 7.60 -2.67 1.50
N ALA A 42 7.35 -3.87 0.96
CA ALA A 42 7.43 -4.14 -0.48
C ALA A 42 6.43 -3.28 -1.25
N PHE A 43 5.18 -3.25 -0.79
CA PHE A 43 4.14 -2.40 -1.37
C PHE A 43 4.52 -0.91 -1.30
N GLY A 44 5.04 -0.44 -0.15
CA GLY A 44 5.51 0.93 0.01
C GLY A 44 6.61 1.30 -0.98
N ALA A 45 7.58 0.40 -1.20
CA ALA A 45 8.64 0.62 -2.19
C ALA A 45 8.08 0.79 -3.61
N PHE A 46 7.19 -0.10 -4.05
CA PHE A 46 6.57 0.01 -5.37
C PHE A 46 5.67 1.25 -5.50
N SER A 47 4.89 1.56 -4.46
CA SER A 47 4.02 2.73 -4.42
C SER A 47 4.81 4.04 -4.50
N VAL A 48 5.97 4.14 -3.85
CA VAL A 48 6.86 5.30 -3.96
C VAL A 48 7.44 5.43 -5.37
N VAL A 49 7.85 4.33 -6.01
CA VAL A 49 8.36 4.36 -7.39
C VAL A 49 7.30 4.88 -8.35
N VAL A 50 6.08 4.33 -8.29
CA VAL A 50 4.93 4.77 -9.10
C VAL A 50 4.52 6.21 -8.77
N GLY A 51 4.49 6.55 -7.48
CA GLY A 51 4.26 7.89 -6.93
C GLY A 51 5.24 8.93 -7.46
N THR A 52 6.51 8.57 -7.53
CA THR A 52 7.55 9.48 -8.00
C THR A 52 7.50 9.62 -9.52
N GLY A 53 7.30 8.52 -10.24
CA GLY A 53 7.17 8.53 -11.71
C GLY A 53 6.01 9.40 -12.17
N GLN A 54 4.85 9.32 -11.51
CA GLN A 54 3.70 10.15 -11.87
C GLN A 54 3.99 11.65 -11.60
N MET A 55 4.64 11.98 -10.48
CA MET A 55 5.00 13.36 -10.17
C MET A 55 6.04 13.94 -11.13
N PHE A 56 6.96 13.12 -11.66
CA PHE A 56 7.89 13.55 -12.71
C PHE A 56 7.15 13.94 -14.00
N VAL A 57 6.16 13.16 -14.42
CA VAL A 57 5.34 13.47 -15.60
C VAL A 57 4.54 14.76 -15.37
N VAL A 58 3.92 14.92 -14.20
CA VAL A 58 3.21 16.15 -13.81
C VAL A 58 4.14 17.37 -13.83
N ALA A 59 5.35 17.24 -13.30
CA ALA A 59 6.32 18.33 -13.25
C ALA A 59 6.88 18.71 -14.64
N SER A 60 6.82 17.82 -15.63
CA SER A 60 7.42 18.01 -16.96
C SER A 60 6.64 18.91 -17.92
N GLY A 61 5.45 19.40 -17.56
CA GLY A 61 4.66 20.31 -18.38
C GLY A 61 3.18 19.90 -18.46
N PRO A 62 2.52 19.87 -19.62
CA PRO A 62 1.06 19.64 -19.74
C PRO A 62 0.56 18.25 -19.29
N GLY A 63 1.41 17.46 -18.61
CA GLY A 63 1.22 16.08 -18.23
C GLY A 63 0.21 15.88 -17.10
N ASN A 64 -1.05 15.74 -17.46
CA ASN A 64 -2.03 15.09 -16.60
C ASN A 64 -1.86 13.57 -16.70
N ILE A 65 -1.13 13.00 -15.74
CA ILE A 65 -1.15 11.56 -15.48
C ILE A 65 -2.17 11.28 -14.37
N ASP A 66 -2.81 10.12 -14.43
CA ASP A 66 -3.77 9.72 -13.41
C ASP A 66 -3.09 9.64 -12.02
N LEU A 67 -3.68 10.32 -11.03
CA LEU A 67 -3.23 10.25 -9.63
C LEU A 67 -3.68 8.97 -8.94
N SER A 68 -4.53 8.17 -9.59
CA SER A 68 -5.06 6.92 -9.06
C SER A 68 -4.09 5.75 -9.20
N VAL A 69 -2.97 5.87 -9.95
CA VAL A 69 -2.08 4.71 -10.26
C VAL A 69 -1.61 3.97 -8.99
N PRO A 70 -1.17 4.62 -7.90
CA PRO A 70 -0.82 3.90 -6.66
C PRO A 70 -2.04 3.20 -6.02
N SER A 71 -3.22 3.82 -6.09
CA SER A 71 -4.46 3.24 -5.57
C SER A 71 -4.94 2.05 -6.40
N VAL A 72 -4.86 2.12 -7.74
CA VAL A 72 -5.17 1.03 -8.66
C VAL A 72 -4.20 -0.14 -8.47
N LEU A 73 -2.90 0.13 -8.30
CA LEU A 73 -1.91 -0.88 -7.94
C LEU A 73 -2.30 -1.64 -6.66
N THR A 74 -2.71 -0.88 -5.63
CA THR A 74 -3.15 -1.46 -4.34
C THR A 74 -4.38 -2.33 -4.53
N LEU A 75 -5.39 -1.80 -5.24
CA LEU A 75 -6.65 -2.50 -5.49
C LEU A 75 -6.41 -3.80 -6.26
N ALA A 76 -5.67 -3.74 -7.36
CA ALA A 76 -5.32 -4.90 -8.17
C ALA A 76 -4.58 -5.96 -7.34
N ALA A 77 -3.62 -5.54 -6.50
CA ALA A 77 -2.92 -6.46 -5.61
C ALA A 77 -3.88 -7.15 -4.62
N TYR A 78 -4.76 -6.41 -3.96
CA TYR A 78 -5.73 -7.00 -3.02
C TYR A 78 -6.74 -7.91 -3.70
N VAL A 79 -7.28 -7.53 -4.85
CA VAL A 79 -8.21 -8.36 -5.62
C VAL A 79 -7.52 -9.65 -6.04
N SER A 80 -6.31 -9.56 -6.60
CA SER A 80 -5.51 -10.70 -7.02
C SER A 80 -5.21 -11.66 -5.86
N MET A 81 -4.72 -11.15 -4.73
CA MET A 81 -4.43 -11.95 -3.54
C MET A 81 -5.70 -12.61 -2.97
N THR A 82 -6.83 -11.89 -3.02
CA THR A 82 -8.13 -12.41 -2.56
C THR A 82 -8.65 -13.54 -3.45
N VAL A 83 -8.40 -13.47 -4.76
CA VAL A 83 -8.73 -14.57 -5.70
C VAL A 83 -7.81 -15.77 -5.49
N MET A 84 -6.52 -15.54 -5.22
CA MET A 84 -5.56 -16.62 -5.05
C MET A 84 -5.78 -17.45 -3.77
N GLN A 85 -6.12 -16.81 -2.64
CA GLN A 85 -6.30 -17.45 -1.32
C GLN A 85 -5.17 -18.43 -0.91
N GLY A 86 -3.94 -18.18 -1.37
CA GLY A 86 -2.79 -19.05 -1.08
C GLY A 86 -2.74 -20.37 -1.86
N SER A 87 -3.56 -20.54 -2.90
CA SER A 87 -3.57 -21.72 -3.76
C SER A 87 -2.78 -21.47 -5.05
N ASP A 88 -1.77 -22.30 -5.32
CA ASP A 88 -0.95 -22.23 -6.54
C ASP A 88 -1.80 -22.42 -7.82
N GLY A 89 -2.87 -23.23 -7.75
CA GLY A 89 -3.80 -23.42 -8.87
C GLY A 89 -4.59 -22.16 -9.24
N MET A 90 -4.64 -21.17 -8.35
CA MET A 90 -5.35 -19.91 -8.54
C MET A 90 -4.43 -18.76 -9.00
N LEU A 91 -3.14 -19.01 -9.25
CA LEU A 91 -2.20 -18.00 -9.73
C LEU A 91 -2.67 -17.35 -11.04
N LEU A 92 -3.10 -18.16 -12.01
CA LEU A 92 -3.55 -17.66 -13.32
C LEU A 92 -4.87 -16.85 -13.20
N PRO A 93 -5.92 -17.34 -12.50
CA PRO A 93 -7.09 -16.52 -12.16
C PRO A 93 -6.74 -15.23 -11.40
N GLY A 94 -5.83 -15.28 -10.44
CA GLY A 94 -5.39 -14.11 -9.67
C GLY A 94 -4.70 -13.07 -10.56
N LEU A 95 -3.86 -13.50 -11.50
CA LEU A 95 -3.24 -12.61 -12.48
C LEU A 95 -4.29 -11.96 -13.38
N LEU A 96 -5.25 -12.74 -13.90
CA LEU A 96 -6.32 -12.20 -14.73
C LEU A 96 -7.17 -11.18 -13.97
N ALA A 97 -7.45 -11.42 -12.69
CA ALA A 97 -8.19 -10.48 -11.84
C ALA A 97 -7.43 -9.18 -11.55
N ALA A 98 -6.09 -9.18 -11.59
CA ALA A 98 -5.29 -7.96 -11.47
C ALA A 98 -5.26 -7.13 -12.76
N LEU A 99 -5.48 -7.76 -13.91
CA LEU A 99 -5.38 -7.15 -15.24
C LEU A 99 -6.73 -6.65 -15.78
N ALA A 100 -7.84 -7.19 -15.27
CA ALA A 100 -9.21 -6.82 -15.63
C ALA A 100 -9.64 -5.51 -14.95
#